data_AF-A0A0V0HTZ5-F1
#
_entry.id   AF-A0A0V0HTZ5-F1
#
_cell.length_a   1.000
_cell.length_b   1.000
_cell.length_c   1.000
_cell.angle_alpha   90.00
_cell.angle_beta   90.00
_cell.angle_gamma   90.00
#
_symmetry.space_group_name_H-M   'P 1'
#
loop_
_entity.id
_entity.type
_entity.pdbx_description
1 polymer ?
#
loop_
_entity_poly.entity_id
_entity_poly.type
_entity_poly.pdbx_seq_one_letter_code
_entity_poly.pdbx_strand_id
1 'polypeptide(L)'
;MDSSRSLCCILLLVLLGISIQYQCFASEIDADQTALLLVNASEASARKMPDTLFGIFFEEINHAGAGGLWAELVCNRGFESGGSFTPPRIEPWSIIGNNSSVIVSTDLSSCFDRNKVALQVEVLCDNGGANICPDGGVGVYNPGFWGMNIEYGKNYKLVFYVRSDEPINLSVALTSSNGLNKLATKTVVADNVSNWTKVSVLLEAEGTDSNSRLELRSTTKGVIWFDQVSLMPLDTYNGDGFRKDLFGMLKDLKPAFIRFPGGCFVEGEWLKNAFWWNKTIGPWEKRPGHFGDVWGYWTDDGLGHFEFLQLAEDLGALPIWVFNSGISHKEQVDTSDILPFVQDILDGLEFARGAPNSTWGSVRATMGHLEPFDLRYVAIGNEDCNYSKYR
;
A
#
# COMPACT_ATOMS: atom_id res chain seq x y z
N MET A 1 34.97 80.35 9.70
CA MET A 1 35.31 79.14 8.92
C MET A 1 35.81 77.99 9.81
N ASP A 2 35.36 77.86 11.07
CA ASP A 2 35.96 76.89 12.02
C ASP A 2 34.97 75.95 12.74
N SER A 3 33.66 76.18 12.69
CA SER A 3 32.70 75.32 13.43
C SER A 3 32.36 74.00 12.72
N SER A 4 32.44 73.97 11.38
CA SER A 4 32.05 72.79 10.58
C SER A 4 33.15 71.71 10.52
N ARG A 5 34.44 72.11 10.55
CA ARG A 5 35.57 71.17 10.61
C ARG A 5 35.68 70.47 11.96
N SER A 6 35.40 71.19 13.04
CA SER A 6 35.47 70.63 14.40
C SER A 6 34.39 69.56 14.64
N LEU A 7 33.17 69.79 14.14
CA LEU A 7 32.07 68.82 14.26
C LEU A 7 32.32 67.54 13.44
N CYS A 8 32.93 67.67 12.27
CA CYS A 8 33.26 66.54 11.40
C CYS A 8 34.39 65.69 11.96
N CYS A 9 35.41 66.31 12.58
CA CYS A 9 36.48 65.59 13.29
C CYS A 9 35.97 64.84 14.54
N ILE A 10 35.03 65.43 15.29
CA ILE A 10 34.41 64.77 16.45
C ILE A 10 33.56 63.58 16.00
N LEU A 11 32.79 63.71 14.90
CA LEU A 11 32.00 62.59 14.37
C LEU A 11 32.89 61.45 13.86
N LEU A 12 34.00 61.77 13.20
CA LEU A 12 34.99 60.78 12.74
C LEU A 12 35.68 60.08 13.92
N LEU A 13 36.03 60.80 14.99
CA LEU A 13 36.62 60.21 16.20
C LEU A 13 35.62 59.34 16.97
N VAL A 14 34.33 59.70 17.00
CA VAL A 14 33.28 58.88 17.60
C VAL A 14 33.01 57.62 16.74
N LEU A 15 33.00 57.74 15.41
CA LEU A 15 32.83 56.58 14.51
C LEU A 15 34.06 55.64 14.52
N LEU A 16 35.28 56.18 14.65
CA LEU A 16 36.51 55.40 14.89
C LEU A 16 36.52 54.75 16.28
N GLY A 17 36.00 55.43 17.31
CA GLY A 17 35.86 54.87 18.65
C GLY A 17 34.84 53.72 18.73
N ILE A 18 33.71 53.83 18.02
CA ILE A 18 32.68 52.79 17.97
C ILE A 18 33.12 51.60 17.10
N SER A 19 33.91 51.82 16.04
CA SER A 19 34.45 50.72 15.22
C SER A 19 35.59 49.94 15.88
N ILE A 20 36.27 50.51 16.88
CA ILE A 20 37.27 49.79 17.70
C ILE A 20 36.60 48.91 18.77
N GLN A 21 35.37 49.22 19.20
CA GLN A 21 34.60 48.38 20.14
C GLN A 21 33.94 47.15 19.50
N TYR A 22 33.87 47.10 18.17
CA TYR A 22 33.54 45.89 17.42
C TYR A 22 34.79 45.23 16.83
N GLN A 23 35.92 45.26 17.56
CA GLN A 23 36.77 44.08 17.50
C GLN A 23 35.90 42.93 17.98
N CYS A 24 35.47 42.07 17.05
CA CYS A 24 35.04 40.73 17.39
C CYS A 24 36.12 40.18 18.30
N PHE A 25 35.87 40.18 19.62
CA PHE A 25 36.31 39.09 20.45
C PHE A 25 35.56 37.88 19.88
N ALA A 26 36.10 37.33 18.80
CA ALA A 26 36.17 35.89 18.73
C ALA A 26 36.97 35.53 19.99
N SER A 27 36.26 35.28 21.09
CA SER A 27 36.76 34.29 22.02
C SER A 27 37.01 33.10 21.11
N GLU A 28 38.28 32.77 20.88
CA GLU A 28 38.63 31.46 20.39
C GLU A 28 37.81 30.51 21.27
N ILE A 29 36.78 29.89 20.69
CA ILE A 29 36.13 28.77 21.32
C ILE A 29 37.28 27.80 21.46
N ASP A 30 37.68 27.58 22.71
CA ASP A 30 38.82 26.78 23.13
C ASP A 30 38.93 25.55 22.21
N ALA A 31 39.84 25.62 21.24
CA ALA A 31 39.88 24.69 20.11
C ALA A 31 40.50 23.35 20.49
N ASP A 32 40.62 23.09 21.79
CA ASP A 32 41.14 21.88 22.41
C ASP A 32 40.26 21.44 23.59
N GLN A 33 38.93 21.45 23.42
CA GLN A 33 38.07 20.67 24.33
C GLN A 33 38.40 19.19 24.18
N THR A 34 39.33 18.73 25.00
CA THR A 34 39.70 17.33 25.10
C THR A 34 38.56 16.60 25.81
N ALA A 35 37.65 16.01 25.03
CA ALA A 35 36.60 15.15 25.57
C ALA A 35 37.21 13.80 25.98
N LEU A 36 37.23 13.52 27.27
CA LEU A 36 37.72 12.25 27.81
C LEU A 36 36.58 11.23 27.84
N LEU A 37 36.56 10.29 26.88
CA LEU A 37 35.63 9.15 26.91
C LEU A 37 36.24 7.99 27.71
N LEU A 38 35.82 7.85 28.96
CA LEU A 38 36.17 6.69 29.80
C LEU A 38 35.24 5.53 29.51
N VAL A 39 35.74 4.51 28.78
CA VAL A 39 34.99 3.27 28.53
C VAL A 39 35.36 2.22 29.58
N ASN A 40 34.44 1.92 30.49
CA ASN A 40 34.59 0.81 31.42
C ASN A 40 34.05 -0.48 30.79
N ALA A 41 34.95 -1.31 30.26
CA ALA A 41 34.62 -2.59 29.64
C ALA A 41 34.71 -3.80 30.61
N SER A 42 34.71 -3.57 31.92
CA SER A 42 34.71 -4.66 32.91
C SER A 42 33.39 -5.44 32.88
N GLU A 43 33.45 -6.77 33.05
CA GLU A 43 32.25 -7.62 33.12
C GLU A 43 31.31 -7.19 34.26
N ALA A 44 31.85 -6.66 35.36
CA ALA A 44 31.07 -6.13 36.47
C ALA A 44 30.19 -4.93 36.09
N SER A 45 30.48 -4.28 34.97
CA SER A 45 29.71 -3.15 34.41
C SER A 45 28.87 -3.56 33.20
N ALA A 46 28.94 -4.83 32.76
CA ALA A 46 28.19 -5.32 31.61
C ALA A 46 26.70 -5.37 31.92
N ARG A 47 25.87 -4.92 30.96
CA ARG A 47 24.41 -5.06 31.01
C ARG A 47 23.98 -6.05 29.94
N LYS A 48 23.01 -6.91 30.26
CA LYS A 48 22.40 -7.79 29.26
C LYS A 48 21.78 -6.90 28.18
N MET A 49 22.21 -7.10 26.94
CA MET A 49 21.60 -6.47 25.78
C MET A 49 20.17 -7.01 25.62
N PRO A 50 19.14 -6.16 25.46
CA PRO A 50 17.79 -6.64 25.21
C PRO A 50 17.76 -7.53 23.97
N ASP A 51 17.05 -8.66 24.07
CA ASP A 51 16.85 -9.57 22.92
C ASP A 51 16.02 -8.89 21.81
N THR A 52 15.34 -7.79 22.15
CA THR A 52 14.55 -6.92 21.25
C THR A 52 15.29 -5.65 20.82
N LEU A 53 16.63 -5.63 20.86
CA LEU A 53 17.38 -4.42 20.49
C LEU A 53 17.26 -4.09 19.00
N PHE A 54 17.24 -5.11 18.13
CA PHE A 54 17.21 -4.94 16.68
C PHE A 54 15.91 -5.49 16.10
N GLY A 55 15.26 -4.69 15.27
CA GLY A 55 14.04 -5.06 14.57
C GLY A 55 13.91 -4.28 13.27
N ILE A 56 12.77 -4.43 12.63
CA ILE A 56 12.44 -3.73 11.39
C ILE A 56 11.23 -2.82 11.59
N PHE A 57 11.13 -1.84 10.72
CA PHE A 57 10.00 -0.93 10.64
C PHE A 57 9.41 -1.03 9.23
N PHE A 58 8.09 -1.09 9.16
CA PHE A 58 7.35 -1.17 7.91
C PHE A 58 6.29 -0.07 7.86
N GLU A 59 6.30 0.66 6.75
CA GLU A 59 5.20 1.50 6.29
C GLU A 59 4.98 1.30 4.80
N GLU A 60 3.76 1.59 4.32
CA GLU A 60 3.44 1.56 2.90
C GLU A 60 3.98 2.83 2.22
N ILE A 61 5.29 2.80 1.96
CA ILE A 61 6.05 3.82 1.22
C ILE A 61 6.78 3.16 0.05
N ASN A 62 6.96 3.85 -1.08
CA ASN A 62 7.68 3.35 -2.24
C ASN A 62 7.17 2.01 -2.76
N HIS A 63 5.86 1.73 -2.62
CA HIS A 63 5.27 0.42 -2.94
C HIS A 63 5.89 -0.73 -2.13
N ALA A 64 6.24 -0.50 -0.85
CA ALA A 64 6.83 -1.53 0.01
C ALA A 64 5.89 -2.71 0.30
N GLY A 65 4.57 -2.48 0.34
CA GLY A 65 3.57 -3.54 0.49
C GLY A 65 2.94 -3.86 -0.85
N ALA A 66 2.05 -3.00 -1.34
CA ALA A 66 1.40 -3.12 -2.64
C ALA A 66 2.40 -2.88 -3.79
N GLY A 67 2.75 -3.95 -4.52
CA GLY A 67 3.83 -3.95 -5.52
C GLY A 67 5.19 -4.36 -4.97
N GLY A 68 5.29 -4.44 -3.65
CA GLY A 68 6.46 -4.89 -2.90
C GLY A 68 6.17 -6.22 -2.24
N LEU A 69 6.24 -6.28 -0.91
CA LEU A 69 6.16 -7.51 -0.11
C LEU A 69 4.89 -8.34 -0.37
N TRP A 70 3.76 -7.70 -0.65
CA TRP A 70 2.50 -8.37 -0.96
C TRP A 70 2.47 -8.85 -2.41
N ALA A 71 2.13 -10.12 -2.63
CA ALA A 71 2.31 -10.78 -3.94
C ALA A 71 1.21 -10.50 -4.98
N GLU A 72 0.25 -9.62 -4.71
CA GLU A 72 -0.71 -9.15 -5.71
C GLU A 72 0.04 -8.51 -6.89
N LEU A 73 -0.23 -8.99 -8.10
CA LEU A 73 0.40 -8.47 -9.31
C LEU A 73 -0.41 -7.38 -9.96
N VAL A 74 -1.74 -7.34 -9.77
CA VAL A 74 -2.61 -6.33 -10.37
C VAL A 74 -2.59 -5.05 -9.54
N CYS A 75 -2.23 -3.95 -10.17
CA CYS A 75 -2.34 -2.61 -9.58
C CYS A 75 -3.72 -2.03 -9.89
N ASN A 76 -4.34 -1.34 -8.92
CA ASN A 76 -5.71 -0.82 -9.03
C ASN A 76 -6.71 -1.92 -9.40
N ARG A 77 -6.75 -2.99 -8.60
CA ARG A 77 -7.57 -4.19 -8.89
C ARG A 77 -9.07 -3.96 -8.75
N GLY A 78 -9.47 -3.00 -7.91
CA GLY A 78 -10.86 -2.64 -7.66
C GLY A 78 -11.32 -1.38 -8.38
N PHE A 79 -10.46 -0.74 -9.19
CA PHE A 79 -10.76 0.51 -9.90
C PHE A 79 -11.04 1.74 -9.01
N GLU A 80 -10.81 1.62 -7.71
CA GLU A 80 -11.08 2.68 -6.71
C GLU A 80 -9.99 3.77 -6.66
N SER A 81 -8.80 3.53 -7.24
CA SER A 81 -7.68 4.50 -7.19
C SER A 81 -7.99 5.85 -7.83
N GLY A 82 -8.96 5.88 -8.76
CA GLY A 82 -9.45 7.07 -9.42
C GLY A 82 -10.33 7.96 -8.54
N GLY A 83 -10.68 7.55 -7.32
CA GLY A 83 -11.55 8.30 -6.40
C GLY A 83 -12.92 8.64 -6.99
N SER A 84 -13.58 9.66 -6.44
CA SER A 84 -14.90 10.16 -6.89
C SER A 84 -14.84 11.01 -8.17
N PHE A 85 -13.71 11.04 -8.88
CA PHE A 85 -13.67 11.68 -10.19
C PHE A 85 -14.59 10.92 -11.14
N THR A 86 -15.41 11.63 -11.90
CA THR A 86 -16.30 11.01 -12.89
C THR A 86 -15.84 11.42 -14.29
N PRO A 87 -15.40 10.48 -15.15
CA PRO A 87 -15.26 9.04 -14.88
C PRO A 87 -14.03 8.71 -13.99
N PRO A 88 -14.11 7.68 -13.12
CA PRO A 88 -12.97 7.20 -12.34
C PRO A 88 -11.79 6.85 -13.24
N ARG A 89 -10.58 7.23 -12.83
CA ARG A 89 -9.35 6.83 -13.52
C ARG A 89 -9.15 5.33 -13.40
N ILE A 90 -8.93 4.69 -14.54
CA ILE A 90 -8.62 3.25 -14.60
C ILE A 90 -7.11 2.99 -14.53
N GLU A 91 -6.27 4.01 -14.43
CA GLU A 91 -4.81 3.85 -14.41
C GLU A 91 -4.38 2.84 -13.32
N PRO A 92 -3.45 1.90 -13.60
CA PRO A 92 -2.64 1.79 -14.82
C PRO A 92 -3.27 0.92 -15.93
N TRP A 93 -4.55 0.54 -15.82
CA TRP A 93 -5.23 -0.20 -16.88
C TRP A 93 -5.24 0.60 -18.18
N SER A 94 -5.07 -0.10 -19.30
CA SER A 94 -4.97 0.49 -20.62
C SER A 94 -5.71 -0.34 -21.66
N ILE A 95 -6.12 0.31 -22.76
CA ILE A 95 -6.97 -0.28 -23.80
C ILE A 95 -6.13 -1.13 -24.76
N ILE A 96 -6.65 -2.30 -25.12
CA ILE A 96 -6.21 -3.09 -26.27
C ILE A 96 -7.24 -2.91 -27.38
N GLY A 97 -6.87 -2.19 -28.44
CA GLY A 97 -7.77 -1.84 -29.54
C GLY A 97 -7.81 -0.33 -29.77
N ASN A 98 -8.86 0.14 -30.41
CA ASN A 98 -9.10 1.55 -30.69
C ASN A 98 -10.60 1.90 -30.52
N ASN A 99 -10.93 3.18 -30.61
CA ASN A 99 -12.30 3.67 -30.41
C ASN A 99 -13.35 3.13 -31.40
N SER A 100 -12.95 2.52 -32.53
CA SER A 100 -13.90 1.86 -33.44
C SER A 100 -14.18 0.40 -33.07
N SER A 101 -13.41 -0.16 -32.12
CA SER A 101 -13.47 -1.59 -31.75
C SER A 101 -13.82 -1.82 -30.28
N VAL A 102 -13.44 -0.89 -29.39
CA VAL A 102 -13.73 -0.99 -27.96
C VAL A 102 -13.85 0.40 -27.33
N ILE A 103 -14.80 0.54 -26.41
CA ILE A 103 -14.97 1.70 -25.53
C ILE A 103 -14.80 1.20 -24.09
N VAL A 104 -13.99 1.91 -23.30
CA VAL A 104 -13.73 1.56 -21.90
C VAL A 104 -14.12 2.75 -21.02
N SER A 105 -14.90 2.47 -19.99
CA SER A 105 -15.33 3.46 -19.00
C SER A 105 -15.48 2.80 -17.63
N THR A 106 -15.91 3.58 -16.65
CA THR A 106 -16.19 3.12 -15.28
C THR A 106 -17.56 3.64 -14.84
N ASP A 107 -18.28 2.84 -14.05
CA ASP A 107 -19.54 3.22 -13.43
C ASP A 107 -19.60 2.75 -11.97
N LEU A 108 -20.72 3.02 -11.28
CA LEU A 108 -20.93 2.66 -9.87
C LEU A 108 -21.77 1.38 -9.69
N SER A 109 -21.70 0.43 -10.63
CA SER A 109 -22.56 -0.77 -10.66
C SER A 109 -22.01 -1.98 -9.92
N SER A 110 -20.86 -1.86 -9.22
CA SER A 110 -20.27 -2.97 -8.47
C SER A 110 -21.24 -3.61 -7.47
N CYS A 111 -21.11 -4.92 -7.28
CA CYS A 111 -21.83 -5.67 -6.25
C CYS A 111 -21.34 -5.42 -4.82
N PHE A 112 -20.22 -4.72 -4.62
CA PHE A 112 -19.66 -4.49 -3.29
C PHE A 112 -20.16 -3.18 -2.69
N ASP A 113 -20.45 -3.17 -1.39
CA ASP A 113 -21.03 -1.99 -0.73
C ASP A 113 -20.03 -0.87 -0.46
N ARG A 114 -18.76 -1.24 -0.30
CA ARG A 114 -17.68 -0.30 0.01
C ARG A 114 -16.77 -0.02 -1.18
N ASN A 115 -16.93 -0.78 -2.26
CA ASN A 115 -16.13 -0.69 -3.48
C ASN A 115 -17.17 -0.59 -4.59
N LYS A 116 -17.49 0.62 -5.04
CA LYS A 116 -18.63 0.85 -5.92
C LYS A 116 -18.23 0.90 -7.38
N VAL A 117 -16.95 1.11 -7.68
CA VAL A 117 -16.49 1.30 -9.05
C VAL A 117 -16.38 -0.04 -9.77
N ALA A 118 -16.94 -0.10 -10.99
CA ALA A 118 -16.78 -1.23 -11.89
C ALA A 118 -16.22 -0.73 -13.23
N LEU A 119 -15.35 -1.53 -13.84
CA LEU A 119 -14.83 -1.29 -15.19
C LEU A 119 -15.84 -1.80 -16.22
N GLN A 120 -16.30 -0.93 -17.12
CA GLN A 120 -17.14 -1.31 -18.25
C GLN A 120 -16.30 -1.36 -19.53
N VAL A 121 -16.36 -2.48 -20.24
CA VAL A 121 -15.72 -2.70 -21.54
C VAL A 121 -16.82 -3.01 -22.57
N GLU A 122 -17.11 -2.04 -23.43
CA GLU A 122 -18.02 -2.20 -24.56
C GLU A 122 -17.23 -2.58 -25.81
N VAL A 123 -17.40 -3.81 -26.25
CA VAL A 123 -16.78 -4.36 -27.47
C VAL A 123 -17.71 -4.07 -28.65
N LEU A 124 -17.20 -3.34 -29.63
CA LEU A 124 -17.95 -2.87 -30.80
C LEU A 124 -17.73 -3.74 -32.05
N CYS A 125 -16.71 -4.59 -32.04
CA CYS A 125 -16.35 -5.51 -33.12
C CYS A 125 -16.83 -6.94 -32.83
N ASP A 126 -16.82 -7.79 -33.85
CA ASP A 126 -17.16 -9.21 -33.73
C ASP A 126 -16.22 -10.08 -34.59
N ASN A 127 -16.35 -11.41 -34.52
CA ASN A 127 -15.62 -12.38 -35.33
C ASN A 127 -15.98 -12.34 -36.83
N GLY A 128 -17.01 -11.57 -37.21
CA GLY A 128 -17.45 -11.40 -38.59
C GLY A 128 -18.33 -10.16 -38.76
N GLY A 129 -18.81 -9.93 -39.98
CA GLY A 129 -19.67 -8.80 -40.30
C GLY A 129 -18.90 -7.52 -40.65
N ALA A 130 -19.52 -6.36 -40.42
CA ALA A 130 -19.03 -5.07 -40.91
C ALA A 130 -17.87 -4.49 -40.07
N ASN A 131 -17.77 -4.84 -38.79
CA ASN A 131 -16.70 -4.39 -37.88
C ASN A 131 -16.01 -5.60 -37.26
N ILE A 132 -14.92 -6.06 -37.89
CA ILE A 132 -14.23 -7.29 -37.53
C ILE A 132 -13.20 -7.00 -36.45
N CYS A 133 -13.14 -7.82 -35.40
CA CYS A 133 -12.13 -7.68 -34.37
C CYS A 133 -10.71 -7.96 -34.91
N PRO A 134 -9.69 -7.19 -34.49
CA PRO A 134 -8.30 -7.52 -34.74
C PRO A 134 -7.93 -8.92 -34.21
N ASP A 135 -6.87 -9.49 -34.77
CA ASP A 135 -6.34 -10.78 -34.32
C ASP A 135 -6.05 -10.77 -32.80
N GLY A 136 -6.60 -11.76 -32.10
CA GLY A 136 -6.53 -11.87 -30.64
C GLY A 136 -7.57 -11.04 -29.87
N GLY A 137 -8.44 -10.28 -30.54
CA GLY A 137 -9.54 -9.54 -29.94
C GLY A 137 -9.14 -8.20 -29.32
N VAL A 138 -10.07 -7.56 -28.63
CA VAL A 138 -9.92 -6.24 -27.99
C VAL A 138 -10.33 -6.29 -26.52
N GLY A 139 -9.93 -5.29 -25.74
CA GLY A 139 -10.26 -5.24 -24.32
C GLY A 139 -9.31 -4.34 -23.54
N VAL A 140 -8.79 -4.85 -22.43
CA VAL A 140 -7.90 -4.10 -21.52
C VAL A 140 -6.71 -4.92 -21.07
N TYR A 141 -5.65 -4.23 -20.62
CA TYR A 141 -4.52 -4.84 -19.92
C TYR A 141 -4.15 -4.09 -18.66
N ASN A 142 -3.53 -4.80 -17.71
CA ASN A 142 -2.90 -4.23 -16.53
C ASN A 142 -1.41 -4.58 -16.53
N PRO A 143 -0.50 -3.59 -16.49
CA PRO A 143 0.94 -3.84 -16.46
C PRO A 143 1.45 -4.23 -15.06
N GLY A 144 0.58 -4.26 -14.04
CA GLY A 144 0.95 -4.43 -12.65
C GLY A 144 1.75 -3.24 -12.12
N PHE A 145 2.70 -3.52 -11.23
CA PHE A 145 3.60 -2.54 -10.65
C PHE A 145 4.89 -2.43 -11.49
N TRP A 146 4.81 -1.65 -12.58
CA TRP A 146 5.89 -1.47 -13.56
C TRP A 146 6.36 -2.76 -14.26
N GLY A 147 5.45 -3.71 -14.43
CA GLY A 147 5.70 -5.03 -15.00
C GLY A 147 5.37 -6.15 -14.03
N MET A 148 4.97 -7.30 -14.56
CA MET A 148 4.78 -8.53 -13.79
C MET A 148 5.91 -9.51 -14.07
N ASN A 149 6.56 -10.03 -13.02
CA ASN A 149 7.55 -11.11 -13.17
C ASN A 149 6.84 -12.45 -13.30
N ILE A 150 6.81 -12.99 -14.51
CA ILE A 150 6.21 -14.29 -14.83
C ILE A 150 7.32 -15.29 -15.06
N GLU A 151 7.24 -16.45 -14.41
CA GLU A 151 8.28 -17.48 -14.42
C GLU A 151 7.72 -18.80 -14.96
N TYR A 152 8.48 -19.43 -15.85
CA TYR A 152 8.11 -20.70 -16.49
C TYR A 152 7.75 -21.78 -15.46
N GLY A 153 6.64 -22.50 -15.72
CA GLY A 153 6.13 -23.57 -14.87
C GLY A 153 5.43 -23.10 -13.58
N LYS A 154 5.47 -21.80 -13.26
CA LYS A 154 4.73 -21.27 -12.11
C LYS A 154 3.25 -21.08 -12.44
N ASN A 155 2.44 -21.18 -11.39
CA ASN A 155 1.00 -21.06 -11.47
C ASN A 155 0.54 -19.74 -10.85
N TYR A 156 -0.34 -19.04 -11.56
CA TYR A 156 -0.91 -17.76 -11.16
C TYR A 156 -2.43 -17.89 -11.10
N LYS A 157 -3.02 -17.54 -9.96
CA LYS A 157 -4.45 -17.60 -9.74
C LYS A 157 -5.05 -16.23 -10.08
N LEU A 158 -5.78 -16.19 -11.17
CA LEU A 158 -6.59 -15.04 -11.58
C LEU A 158 -7.99 -15.19 -10.99
N VAL A 159 -8.43 -14.17 -10.25
CA VAL A 159 -9.80 -14.07 -9.72
C VAL A 159 -10.37 -12.73 -10.13
N PHE A 160 -11.59 -12.71 -10.64
CA PHE A 160 -12.31 -11.47 -10.95
C PHE A 160 -13.81 -11.66 -10.84
N TYR A 161 -14.54 -10.57 -10.68
CA TYR A 161 -15.98 -10.53 -10.79
C TYR A 161 -16.35 -10.01 -12.16
N VAL A 162 -17.32 -10.67 -12.80
CA VAL A 162 -17.79 -10.30 -14.14
C VAL A 162 -19.31 -10.22 -14.18
N ARG A 163 -19.82 -9.28 -14.97
CA ARG A 163 -21.24 -9.17 -15.31
C ARG A 163 -21.37 -8.84 -16.80
N SER A 164 -22.34 -9.41 -17.48
CA SER A 164 -22.71 -9.07 -18.85
C SER A 164 -24.15 -9.50 -19.11
N ASP A 165 -24.87 -8.75 -19.94
CA ASP A 165 -26.25 -9.11 -20.33
C ASP A 165 -26.27 -10.30 -21.32
N GLU A 166 -25.14 -10.56 -21.99
CA GLU A 166 -24.96 -11.63 -22.96
C GLU A 166 -23.93 -12.66 -22.45
N PRO A 167 -23.93 -13.89 -22.99
CA PRO A 167 -22.86 -14.85 -22.74
C PRO A 167 -21.48 -14.27 -23.08
N ILE A 168 -20.51 -14.50 -22.20
CA ILE A 168 -19.14 -14.03 -22.41
C ILE A 168 -18.24 -15.14 -22.95
N ASN A 169 -17.35 -14.76 -23.85
CA ASN A 169 -16.20 -15.56 -24.28
C ASN A 169 -14.94 -14.69 -24.17
N LEU A 170 -14.25 -14.81 -23.05
CA LEU A 170 -13.13 -13.98 -22.67
C LEU A 170 -11.81 -14.76 -22.77
N SER A 171 -10.85 -14.23 -23.50
CA SER A 171 -9.45 -14.66 -23.44
C SER A 171 -8.75 -13.90 -22.32
N VAL A 172 -8.27 -14.63 -21.31
CA VAL A 172 -7.40 -14.09 -20.26
C VAL A 172 -5.99 -14.58 -20.48
N ALA A 173 -5.00 -13.68 -20.43
CA ALA A 173 -3.63 -14.02 -20.78
C ALA A 173 -2.58 -13.27 -19.97
N LEU A 174 -1.45 -13.92 -19.72
CA LEU A 174 -0.20 -13.26 -19.33
C LEU A 174 0.64 -13.13 -20.59
N THR A 175 1.14 -11.92 -20.84
CA THR A 175 1.93 -11.62 -22.03
C THR A 175 3.13 -10.76 -21.68
N SER A 176 4.16 -10.74 -22.53
CA SER A 176 5.22 -9.73 -22.46
C SER A 176 4.62 -8.32 -22.48
N SER A 177 5.33 -7.31 -21.97
CA SER A 177 4.86 -5.92 -21.89
C SER A 177 4.31 -5.33 -23.20
N ASN A 178 4.80 -5.80 -24.35
CA ASN A 178 4.32 -5.40 -25.69
C ASN A 178 3.15 -6.24 -26.24
N GLY A 179 2.71 -7.28 -25.53
CA GLY A 179 1.61 -8.18 -25.91
C GLY A 179 1.96 -9.23 -26.98
N LEU A 180 3.23 -9.32 -27.41
CA LEU A 180 3.63 -10.20 -28.53
C LEU A 180 3.88 -11.64 -28.08
N ASN A 181 4.51 -11.84 -26.92
CA ASN A 181 4.80 -13.17 -26.40
C ASN A 181 3.74 -13.58 -25.39
N LYS A 182 3.00 -14.66 -25.67
CA LYS A 182 2.02 -15.22 -24.73
C LYS A 182 2.73 -16.17 -23.78
N LEU A 183 2.65 -15.88 -22.50
CA LEU A 183 3.26 -16.66 -21.43
C LEU A 183 2.24 -17.61 -20.80
N ALA A 184 0.97 -17.23 -20.75
CA ALA A 184 -0.12 -18.11 -20.36
C ALA A 184 -1.41 -17.62 -21.04
N THR A 185 -2.31 -18.51 -21.41
CA THR A 185 -3.62 -18.12 -21.96
C THR A 185 -4.69 -19.13 -21.59
N LYS A 186 -5.87 -18.63 -21.20
CA LYS A 186 -7.07 -19.42 -20.95
C LYS A 186 -8.27 -18.72 -21.56
N THR A 187 -9.22 -19.51 -22.04
CA THR A 187 -10.55 -19.03 -22.43
C THR A 187 -11.52 -19.26 -21.27
N VAL A 188 -12.28 -18.22 -20.94
CA VAL A 188 -13.35 -18.21 -19.95
C VAL A 188 -14.66 -18.02 -20.71
N VAL A 189 -15.50 -19.05 -20.70
CA VAL A 189 -16.85 -19.00 -21.26
C VAL A 189 -17.85 -19.06 -20.11
N ALA A 190 -18.80 -18.15 -20.09
CA ALA A 190 -19.87 -18.16 -19.10
C ALA A 190 -21.18 -17.63 -19.68
N ASP A 191 -22.23 -18.47 -19.62
CA ASP A 191 -23.54 -18.17 -20.21
C ASP A 191 -24.52 -17.49 -19.23
N ASN A 192 -24.22 -17.50 -17.93
CA ASN A 192 -25.09 -16.98 -16.88
C ASN A 192 -24.37 -15.94 -16.01
N VAL A 193 -24.05 -14.80 -16.61
CA VAL A 193 -23.34 -13.67 -15.96
C VAL A 193 -24.16 -12.38 -15.95
N SER A 194 -25.49 -12.47 -16.10
CA SER A 194 -26.40 -11.33 -15.96
C SER A 194 -26.36 -10.70 -14.56
N ASN A 195 -26.02 -11.51 -13.55
CA ASN A 195 -25.61 -11.05 -12.23
C ASN A 195 -24.10 -11.17 -12.06
N TRP A 196 -23.54 -10.32 -11.19
CA TRP A 196 -22.12 -10.37 -10.81
C TRP A 196 -21.71 -11.76 -10.36
N THR A 197 -20.74 -12.34 -11.09
CA THR A 197 -20.29 -13.71 -10.90
C THR A 197 -18.78 -13.72 -10.68
N LYS A 198 -18.34 -14.41 -9.61
CA LYS A 198 -16.92 -14.63 -9.34
C LYS A 198 -16.38 -15.70 -10.28
N VAL A 199 -15.34 -15.38 -11.02
CA VAL A 199 -14.58 -16.29 -11.88
C VAL A 199 -13.20 -16.51 -11.26
N SER A 200 -12.73 -17.76 -11.27
CA SER A 200 -11.39 -18.15 -10.83
C SER A 200 -10.74 -19.04 -11.88
N VAL A 201 -9.56 -18.66 -12.34
CA VAL A 201 -8.80 -19.37 -13.38
C VAL A 201 -7.37 -19.55 -12.91
N LEU A 202 -6.80 -20.73 -13.19
CA LEU A 202 -5.38 -20.98 -13.02
C LEU A 202 -4.65 -20.82 -14.35
N LEU A 203 -3.63 -19.96 -14.34
CA LEU A 203 -2.74 -19.70 -15.46
C LEU A 203 -1.37 -20.30 -15.15
N GLU A 204 -1.03 -21.37 -15.84
CA GLU A 204 0.31 -21.95 -15.81
C GLU A 204 1.17 -21.25 -16.87
N ALA A 205 2.34 -20.77 -16.47
CA ALA A 205 3.23 -20.04 -17.36
C ALA A 205 4.07 -21.00 -18.23
N GLU A 206 3.96 -20.86 -19.54
CA GLU A 206 4.72 -21.55 -20.58
C GLU A 206 6.00 -20.80 -20.98
N GLY A 207 6.29 -19.66 -20.35
CA GLY A 207 7.50 -18.87 -20.57
C GLY A 207 7.88 -18.02 -19.35
N THR A 208 9.07 -17.42 -19.42
CA THR A 208 9.57 -16.47 -18.40
C THR A 208 9.75 -15.09 -19.02
N ASP A 209 9.24 -14.05 -18.35
CA ASP A 209 9.47 -12.65 -18.69
C ASP A 209 9.31 -11.80 -17.42
N SER A 210 10.36 -11.03 -17.09
CA SER A 210 10.39 -10.16 -15.92
C SER A 210 9.55 -8.89 -16.08
N ASN A 211 9.07 -8.60 -17.30
CA ASN A 211 8.27 -7.43 -17.61
C ASN A 211 7.05 -7.82 -18.45
N SER A 212 6.04 -8.36 -17.75
CA SER A 212 4.80 -8.85 -18.33
C SER A 212 3.57 -8.02 -17.95
N ARG A 213 2.42 -8.34 -18.54
CA ARG A 213 1.11 -7.75 -18.25
C ARG A 213 0.00 -8.80 -18.29
N LEU A 214 -1.08 -8.54 -17.57
CA LEU A 214 -2.35 -9.28 -17.65
C LEU A 214 -3.23 -8.66 -18.74
N GLU A 215 -3.78 -9.47 -19.64
CA GLU A 215 -4.74 -9.06 -20.67
C GLU A 215 -6.11 -9.73 -20.46
N LEU A 216 -7.18 -8.97 -20.61
CA LEU A 216 -8.57 -9.43 -20.67
C LEU A 216 -9.14 -9.00 -22.02
N ARG A 217 -9.41 -9.97 -22.92
CA ARG A 217 -9.80 -9.70 -24.32
C ARG A 217 -11.03 -10.48 -24.73
N SER A 218 -11.87 -9.87 -25.56
CA SER A 218 -13.01 -10.52 -26.20
C SER A 218 -12.96 -10.30 -27.71
N THR A 219 -13.54 -11.23 -28.45
CA THR A 219 -13.78 -11.11 -29.90
C THR A 219 -15.27 -11.03 -30.21
N THR A 220 -16.12 -10.98 -29.19
CA THR A 220 -17.58 -11.00 -29.32
C THR A 220 -18.12 -9.63 -28.94
N LYS A 221 -19.00 -9.08 -29.78
CA LYS A 221 -19.65 -7.80 -29.55
C LYS A 221 -20.52 -7.87 -28.30
N GLY A 222 -20.45 -6.87 -27.42
CA GLY A 222 -21.24 -6.81 -26.20
C GLY A 222 -20.61 -5.91 -25.13
N VAL A 223 -21.29 -5.80 -23.99
CA VAL A 223 -20.81 -5.02 -22.84
C VAL A 223 -20.45 -5.96 -21.70
N ILE A 224 -19.23 -5.84 -21.20
CA ILE A 224 -18.71 -6.66 -20.10
C ILE A 224 -18.25 -5.74 -18.97
N TRP A 225 -18.75 -5.98 -17.77
CA TRP A 225 -18.27 -5.33 -16.56
C TRP A 225 -17.29 -6.22 -15.81
N PHE A 226 -16.22 -5.64 -15.30
CA PHE A 226 -15.23 -6.28 -14.45
C PHE A 226 -15.11 -5.54 -13.11
N ASP A 227 -14.86 -6.29 -12.05
CA ASP A 227 -14.54 -5.75 -10.73
C ASP A 227 -13.64 -6.72 -9.96
N GLN A 228 -12.89 -6.21 -8.99
CA GLN A 228 -12.01 -6.94 -8.08
C GLN A 228 -11.15 -7.96 -8.83
N VAL A 229 -10.28 -7.49 -9.73
CA VAL A 229 -9.42 -8.33 -10.58
C VAL A 229 -8.07 -8.57 -9.87
N SER A 230 -7.89 -9.74 -9.28
CA SER A 230 -6.67 -10.13 -8.58
C SER A 230 -5.89 -11.20 -9.35
N LEU A 231 -4.56 -11.07 -9.38
CA LEU A 231 -3.66 -12.09 -9.91
C LEU A 231 -2.55 -12.33 -8.89
N MET A 232 -2.60 -13.46 -8.19
CA MET A 232 -1.56 -13.85 -7.24
C MET A 232 -0.79 -15.08 -7.74
N PRO A 233 0.55 -15.13 -7.60
CA PRO A 233 1.26 -16.39 -7.74
C PRO A 233 0.79 -17.36 -6.64
N LEU A 234 0.70 -18.65 -6.96
CA LEU A 234 0.48 -19.67 -5.93
C LEU A 234 1.73 -19.94 -5.08
N ASP A 235 2.90 -19.57 -5.61
CA ASP A 235 4.21 -19.77 -5.00
C ASP A 235 4.57 -18.63 -4.01
N THR A 236 3.66 -18.28 -3.10
CA THR A 236 3.92 -17.30 -2.02
C THR A 236 4.57 -17.98 -0.82
N TYR A 237 5.19 -17.19 0.08
CA TYR A 237 5.74 -17.73 1.31
C TYR A 237 4.62 -18.42 2.10
N ASN A 238 4.77 -19.73 2.38
CA ASN A 238 3.81 -20.59 3.08
C ASN A 238 2.35 -20.58 2.58
N GLY A 239 2.05 -19.89 1.47
CA GLY A 239 0.67 -19.64 1.04
C GLY A 239 0.05 -18.36 1.62
N ASP A 240 0.79 -17.61 2.45
CA ASP A 240 0.29 -16.45 3.23
C ASP A 240 0.25 -15.13 2.44
N GLY A 241 0.59 -15.18 1.15
CA GLY A 241 0.45 -14.03 0.24
C GLY A 241 1.68 -13.14 0.11
N PHE A 242 2.78 -13.43 0.82
CA PHE A 242 4.03 -12.69 0.68
C PHE A 242 4.89 -13.21 -0.47
N ARG A 243 5.57 -12.28 -1.14
CA ARG A 243 6.63 -12.61 -2.10
C ARG A 243 7.80 -13.28 -1.40
N LYS A 244 8.20 -14.46 -1.88
CA LYS A 244 9.23 -15.29 -1.26
C LYS A 244 10.62 -14.64 -1.21
N ASP A 245 10.99 -13.93 -2.27
CA ASP A 245 12.27 -13.23 -2.37
C ASP A 245 12.41 -12.14 -1.31
N LEU A 246 11.43 -11.23 -1.23
CA LEU A 246 11.43 -10.14 -0.26
C LEU A 246 11.25 -10.63 1.17
N PHE A 247 10.33 -11.59 1.39
CA PHE A 247 10.18 -12.22 2.70
C PHE A 247 11.49 -12.87 3.17
N GLY A 248 12.18 -13.60 2.29
CA GLY A 248 13.47 -14.21 2.59
C GLY A 248 14.51 -13.18 3.05
N MET A 249 14.61 -12.05 2.34
CA MET A 249 15.51 -10.95 2.73
C MET A 249 15.16 -10.38 4.11
N LEU A 250 13.87 -10.17 4.41
CA LEU A 250 13.43 -9.71 5.73
C LEU A 250 13.76 -10.73 6.83
N LYS A 251 13.56 -12.02 6.57
CA LYS A 251 13.87 -13.09 7.51
C LYS A 251 15.36 -13.20 7.80
N ASP A 252 16.21 -12.97 6.81
CA ASP A 252 17.67 -13.01 6.95
C ASP A 252 18.22 -11.88 7.84
N LEU A 253 17.48 -10.78 8.00
CA LEU A 253 17.79 -9.73 8.99
C LEU A 253 17.63 -10.22 10.44
N LYS A 254 16.91 -11.33 10.66
CA LYS A 254 16.56 -11.88 11.97
C LYS A 254 15.96 -10.83 12.92
N PRO A 255 14.91 -10.12 12.50
CA PRO A 255 14.32 -9.07 13.31
C PRO A 255 13.72 -9.66 14.59
N ALA A 256 14.02 -9.06 15.74
CA ALA A 256 13.34 -9.44 16.99
C ALA A 256 11.94 -8.82 17.10
N PHE A 257 11.68 -7.73 16.37
CA PHE A 257 10.37 -7.09 16.29
C PHE A 257 10.12 -6.49 14.91
N ILE A 258 8.85 -6.26 14.58
CA ILE A 258 8.40 -5.47 13.44
C ILE A 258 7.41 -4.39 13.91
N ARG A 259 7.71 -3.12 13.64
CA ARG A 259 6.78 -2.01 13.84
C ARG A 259 5.98 -1.78 12.56
N PHE A 260 4.65 -1.84 12.63
CA PHE A 260 3.74 -1.73 11.47
C PHE A 260 2.37 -1.13 11.87
N PRO A 261 1.54 -0.65 10.93
CA PRO A 261 1.85 -0.31 9.54
C PRO A 261 2.38 1.13 9.50
N GLY A 262 3.24 1.48 10.45
CA GLY A 262 3.38 2.82 11.00
C GLY A 262 4.02 3.85 10.07
N GLY A 263 4.73 4.80 10.67
CA GLY A 263 5.12 6.02 9.99
C GLY A 263 3.89 6.87 9.69
N CYS A 264 4.07 7.79 8.76
CA CYS A 264 3.03 8.71 8.36
C CYS A 264 1.82 8.01 7.70
N PHE A 265 1.99 6.77 7.22
CA PHE A 265 0.89 5.99 6.63
C PHE A 265 -0.28 5.73 7.60
N VAL A 266 0.00 5.58 8.89
CA VAL A 266 -1.07 5.42 9.90
C VAL A 266 -1.86 6.70 10.14
N GLU A 267 -1.24 7.86 9.90
CA GLU A 267 -1.78 9.19 10.15
C GLU A 267 -2.56 9.74 8.95
N GLY A 268 -1.97 9.62 7.76
CA GLY A 268 -2.38 10.34 6.56
C GLY A 268 -2.08 11.85 6.64
N GLU A 269 -2.17 12.54 5.51
CA GLU A 269 -2.23 14.01 5.50
C GLU A 269 -3.56 14.50 6.08
N TRP A 270 -4.63 13.71 5.89
CA TRP A 270 -5.98 13.93 6.39
C TRP A 270 -6.53 12.64 6.99
N LEU A 271 -7.30 12.71 8.08
CA LEU A 271 -7.84 11.54 8.79
C LEU A 271 -8.72 10.65 7.92
N LYS A 272 -9.40 11.23 6.93
CA LYS A 272 -10.18 10.46 5.94
C LYS A 272 -9.35 9.42 5.17
N ASN A 273 -8.04 9.66 5.07
CA ASN A 273 -7.05 8.87 4.35
C ASN A 273 -6.11 8.11 5.30
N ALA A 274 -6.34 8.15 6.62
CA ALA A 274 -5.60 7.36 7.58
C ALA A 274 -5.84 5.85 7.37
N PHE A 275 -4.88 5.03 7.80
CA PHE A 275 -5.04 3.59 7.86
C PHE A 275 -5.99 3.17 8.99
N TRP A 276 -7.04 2.41 8.67
CA TRP A 276 -8.01 1.90 9.64
C TRP A 276 -8.02 0.37 9.64
N TRP A 277 -7.53 -0.25 10.71
CA TRP A 277 -7.32 -1.70 10.77
C TRP A 277 -8.59 -2.49 10.44
N ASN A 278 -9.76 -2.04 10.93
CA ASN A 278 -11.06 -2.68 10.74
C ASN A 278 -11.53 -2.68 9.26
N LYS A 279 -11.00 -1.80 8.42
CA LYS A 279 -11.25 -1.77 6.96
C LYS A 279 -10.35 -2.75 6.20
N THR A 280 -9.29 -3.24 6.85
CA THR A 280 -8.25 -4.07 6.23
C THR A 280 -8.37 -5.56 6.57
N ILE A 281 -9.43 -5.97 7.27
CA ILE A 281 -9.69 -7.37 7.63
C ILE A 281 -10.89 -7.93 6.86
N GLY A 282 -11.03 -9.26 6.88
CA GLY A 282 -12.04 -9.99 6.14
C GLY A 282 -11.68 -10.17 4.65
N PRO A 283 -12.66 -10.59 3.82
CA PRO A 283 -12.46 -10.87 2.40
C PRO A 283 -11.87 -9.67 1.66
N TRP A 284 -10.80 -9.89 0.91
CA TRP A 284 -10.04 -8.84 0.24
C TRP A 284 -10.89 -8.05 -0.76
N GLU A 285 -11.84 -8.72 -1.43
CA GLU A 285 -12.72 -8.10 -2.43
C GLU A 285 -13.72 -7.10 -1.83
N LYS A 286 -13.84 -7.08 -0.49
CA LYS A 286 -14.70 -6.16 0.26
C LYS A 286 -13.92 -5.05 0.96
N ARG A 287 -12.60 -5.05 0.88
CA ARG A 287 -11.75 -4.03 1.51
C ARG A 287 -11.79 -2.79 0.63
N PRO A 288 -12.15 -1.61 1.16
CA PRO A 288 -12.28 -0.39 0.36
C PRO A 288 -10.95 0.12 -0.17
N GLY A 289 -9.83 -0.25 0.45
CA GLY A 289 -8.59 0.48 0.24
C GLY A 289 -8.67 1.91 0.75
N HIS A 290 -7.63 2.69 0.49
CA HIS A 290 -7.63 4.14 0.66
C HIS A 290 -6.49 4.80 -0.14
N PHE A 291 -6.57 6.11 -0.28
CA PHE A 291 -5.50 6.90 -0.88
C PHE A 291 -4.46 7.24 0.20
N GLY A 292 -3.27 6.68 0.11
CA GLY A 292 -2.12 7.03 0.95
C GLY A 292 -1.58 8.39 0.53
N ASP A 293 -2.24 9.46 0.96
CA ASP A 293 -1.98 10.83 0.51
C ASP A 293 -0.62 11.41 0.93
N VAL A 294 0.02 10.82 1.95
CA VAL A 294 1.41 11.12 2.31
C VAL A 294 2.37 10.66 1.21
N TRP A 295 2.14 9.47 0.64
CA TRP A 295 3.06 8.81 -0.30
C TRP A 295 2.57 8.86 -1.75
N GLY A 296 1.36 9.36 -1.98
CA GLY A 296 0.86 9.73 -3.31
C GLY A 296 0.32 8.58 -4.15
N TYR A 297 -0.09 7.46 -3.55
CA TYR A 297 -0.69 6.35 -4.28
C TYR A 297 -1.81 5.66 -3.51
N TRP A 298 -2.65 4.93 -4.27
CA TRP A 298 -3.74 4.14 -3.73
C TRP A 298 -3.25 2.78 -3.23
N THR A 299 -3.76 2.35 -2.09
CA THR A 299 -3.58 1.02 -1.53
C THR A 299 -4.93 0.31 -1.50
N ASP A 300 -4.96 -0.92 -2.02
CA ASP A 300 -6.15 -1.78 -1.95
C ASP A 300 -6.30 -2.48 -0.58
N ASP A 301 -5.42 -2.16 0.39
CA ASP A 301 -5.35 -2.71 1.75
C ASP A 301 -5.37 -4.26 1.78
N GLY A 302 -4.76 -4.86 0.76
CA GLY A 302 -4.55 -6.31 0.69
C GLY A 302 -3.56 -6.81 1.75
N LEU A 303 -2.51 -6.03 2.02
CA LEU A 303 -1.63 -6.20 3.18
C LEU A 303 -2.24 -5.45 4.36
N GLY A 304 -3.18 -6.10 5.04
CA GLY A 304 -3.95 -5.53 6.13
C GLY A 304 -3.44 -5.94 7.51
N HIS A 305 -4.23 -5.59 8.54
CA HIS A 305 -3.87 -5.84 9.94
C HIS A 305 -3.63 -7.33 10.24
N PHE A 306 -4.46 -8.22 9.69
CA PHE A 306 -4.27 -9.67 9.81
C PHE A 306 -2.96 -10.11 9.16
N GLU A 307 -2.71 -9.68 7.93
CA GLU A 307 -1.53 -10.07 7.18
C GLU A 307 -0.24 -9.55 7.84
N PHE A 308 -0.23 -8.36 8.46
CA PHE A 308 0.94 -7.90 9.23
C PHE A 308 1.20 -8.71 10.51
N LEU A 309 0.14 -9.13 11.21
CA LEU A 309 0.30 -10.01 12.38
C LEU A 309 0.85 -11.38 11.97
N GLN A 310 0.35 -11.93 10.85
CA GLN A 310 0.89 -13.16 10.24
C GLN A 310 2.35 -12.99 9.83
N LEU A 311 2.71 -11.86 9.20
CA LEU A 311 4.10 -11.56 8.83
C LEU A 311 5.04 -11.57 10.05
N ALA A 312 4.61 -10.99 11.18
CA ALA A 312 5.39 -11.00 12.40
C ALA A 312 5.62 -12.44 12.92
N GLU A 313 4.58 -13.27 12.95
CA GLU A 313 4.65 -14.68 13.34
C GLU A 313 5.59 -15.47 12.42
N ASP A 314 5.47 -15.29 11.11
CA ASP A 314 6.26 -15.97 10.08
C ASP A 314 7.76 -15.61 10.14
N LEU A 315 8.07 -14.36 10.50
CA LEU A 315 9.43 -13.87 10.73
C LEU A 315 10.00 -14.33 12.08
N GLY A 316 9.15 -14.83 12.99
CA GLY A 316 9.52 -15.08 14.38
C GLY A 316 9.81 -13.79 15.16
N ALA A 317 9.20 -12.69 14.74
CA ALA A 317 9.39 -11.35 15.30
C ALA A 317 8.18 -10.94 16.14
N LEU A 318 8.40 -10.06 17.11
CA LEU A 318 7.30 -9.49 17.91
C LEU A 318 6.61 -8.35 17.14
N PRO A 319 5.28 -8.40 16.98
CA PRO A 319 4.55 -7.29 16.40
C PRO A 319 4.51 -6.08 17.35
N ILE A 320 4.82 -4.90 16.81
CA ILE A 320 4.54 -3.59 17.43
C ILE A 320 3.50 -2.90 16.55
N TRP A 321 2.23 -3.03 16.94
CA TRP A 321 1.14 -2.43 16.19
C TRP A 321 1.04 -0.92 16.49
N VAL A 322 1.15 -0.10 15.45
CA VAL A 322 0.93 1.34 15.48
C VAL A 322 -0.50 1.61 15.01
N PHE A 323 -1.23 2.45 15.73
CA PHE A 323 -2.58 2.89 15.35
C PHE A 323 -2.69 4.41 15.42
N ASN A 324 -3.65 4.95 14.66
CA ASN A 324 -3.94 6.37 14.64
C ASN A 324 -4.52 6.81 16.00
N SER A 325 -3.98 7.87 16.58
CA SER A 325 -4.40 8.43 17.88
C SER A 325 -5.31 9.66 17.75
N GLY A 326 -6.07 9.77 16.65
CA GLY A 326 -6.89 10.96 16.36
C GLY A 326 -6.10 12.09 15.72
N ILE A 327 -4.97 11.80 15.09
CA ILE A 327 -4.08 12.79 14.49
C ILE A 327 -3.74 12.40 13.05
N SER A 328 -3.75 13.41 12.18
CA SER A 328 -3.16 13.37 10.85
C SER A 328 -2.18 14.53 10.74
N HIS A 329 -1.41 14.63 9.64
CA HIS A 329 -0.50 15.77 9.46
C HIS A 329 -1.20 17.16 9.49
N LYS A 330 -2.52 17.21 9.28
CA LYS A 330 -3.29 18.46 9.19
C LYS A 330 -4.44 18.57 10.19
N GLU A 331 -4.80 17.49 10.88
CA GLU A 331 -5.97 17.44 11.76
C GLU A 331 -5.63 16.85 13.12
N GLN A 332 -6.35 17.33 14.14
CA GLN A 332 -6.32 16.80 15.50
C GLN A 332 -7.75 16.68 16.00
N VAL A 333 -8.16 15.47 16.38
CA VAL A 333 -9.41 15.25 17.09
C VAL A 333 -9.29 15.87 18.48
N ASP A 334 -10.36 16.50 18.96
CA ASP A 334 -10.36 17.01 20.33
C ASP A 334 -10.28 15.84 21.31
N THR A 335 -9.48 15.98 22.37
CA THR A 335 -9.38 14.98 23.43
C THR A 335 -10.75 14.64 24.04
N SER A 336 -11.72 15.57 24.04
CA SER A 336 -13.10 15.28 24.47
C SER A 336 -13.83 14.26 23.59
N ASP A 337 -13.41 14.13 22.33
CA ASP A 337 -14.09 13.35 21.30
C ASP A 337 -13.28 12.11 20.89
N ILE A 338 -12.23 11.75 21.64
CA ILE A 338 -11.30 10.66 21.30
C ILE A 338 -11.87 9.25 21.56
N LEU A 339 -12.96 9.13 22.33
CA LEU A 339 -13.51 7.84 22.76
C LEU A 339 -13.77 6.84 21.61
N PRO A 340 -14.29 7.22 20.43
CA PRO A 340 -14.46 6.30 19.31
C PRO A 340 -13.14 5.68 18.82
N PHE A 341 -12.03 6.43 18.86
CA PHE A 341 -10.71 5.91 18.51
C PHE A 341 -10.22 4.89 19.54
N VAL A 342 -10.41 5.19 20.82
CA VAL A 342 -10.08 4.25 21.90
C VAL A 342 -10.86 2.94 21.74
N GLN A 343 -12.15 3.01 21.43
CA GLN A 343 -12.94 1.81 21.17
C GLN A 343 -12.43 1.03 19.95
N ASP A 344 -12.13 1.71 18.83
CA ASP A 344 -11.60 1.06 17.63
C ASP A 344 -10.26 0.33 17.91
N ILE A 345 -9.41 0.91 18.76
CA ILE A 345 -8.15 0.29 19.19
C ILE A 345 -8.40 -0.93 20.08
N LEU A 346 -9.33 -0.83 21.05
CA LEU A 346 -9.69 -1.95 21.92
C LEU A 346 -10.26 -3.12 21.10
N ASP A 347 -11.04 -2.81 20.07
CA ASP A 347 -11.59 -3.79 19.13
C ASP A 347 -10.48 -4.48 18.33
N GLY A 348 -9.46 -3.74 17.87
CA GLY A 348 -8.30 -4.33 17.18
C GLY A 348 -7.41 -5.17 18.11
N LEU A 349 -7.27 -4.76 19.37
CA LEU A 349 -6.61 -5.56 20.40
C LEU A 349 -7.38 -6.86 20.69
N GLU A 350 -8.71 -6.80 20.74
CA GLU A 350 -9.56 -7.99 20.89
C GLU A 350 -9.48 -8.88 19.63
N PHE A 351 -9.42 -8.31 18.43
CA PHE A 351 -9.16 -9.06 17.21
C PHE A 351 -7.87 -9.86 17.31
N ALA A 352 -6.77 -9.22 17.70
CA ALA A 352 -5.46 -9.85 17.76
C ALA A 352 -5.34 -10.86 18.93
N ARG A 353 -5.89 -10.54 20.10
CA ARG A 353 -5.61 -11.26 21.37
C ARG A 353 -6.80 -11.94 22.02
N GLY A 354 -8.01 -11.61 21.60
CA GLY A 354 -9.25 -12.12 22.18
C GLY A 354 -9.40 -13.63 21.97
N ALA A 355 -10.17 -14.26 22.86
CA ALA A 355 -10.56 -15.65 22.70
C ALA A 355 -11.32 -15.84 21.38
N PRO A 356 -11.24 -17.01 20.72
CA PRO A 356 -11.87 -17.23 19.42
C PRO A 356 -13.41 -17.16 19.44
N ASN A 357 -14.03 -17.11 20.63
CA ASN A 357 -15.47 -16.93 20.80
C ASN A 357 -15.86 -15.51 21.25
N SER A 358 -14.89 -14.59 21.35
CA SER A 358 -15.13 -13.18 21.62
C SER A 358 -15.54 -12.46 20.34
N THR A 359 -16.04 -11.21 20.44
CA THR A 359 -16.60 -10.47 19.29
C THR A 359 -15.59 -10.42 18.15
N TRP A 360 -14.42 -9.84 18.40
CA TRP A 360 -13.40 -9.67 17.37
C TRP A 360 -12.45 -10.88 17.26
N GLY A 361 -12.24 -11.64 18.32
CA GLY A 361 -11.47 -12.89 18.25
C GLY A 361 -12.14 -13.94 17.33
N SER A 362 -13.48 -13.95 17.24
CA SER A 362 -14.21 -14.80 16.29
C SER A 362 -14.01 -14.41 14.83
N VAL A 363 -13.76 -13.13 14.55
CA VAL A 363 -13.43 -12.65 13.21
C VAL A 363 -12.05 -13.17 12.80
N ARG A 364 -11.04 -13.04 13.68
CA ARG A 364 -9.70 -13.63 13.46
C ARG A 364 -9.79 -15.14 13.22
N ALA A 365 -10.54 -15.86 14.06
CA ALA A 365 -10.73 -17.30 13.91
C ALA A 365 -11.38 -17.68 12.56
N THR A 366 -12.37 -16.92 12.11
CA THR A 366 -13.03 -17.13 10.80
C THR A 366 -12.09 -16.85 9.62
N MET A 367 -11.11 -15.97 9.82
CA MET A 367 -10.03 -15.72 8.84
C MET A 367 -8.96 -16.82 8.82
N GLY A 368 -9.11 -17.87 9.63
CA GLY A 368 -8.24 -19.05 9.60
C GLY A 368 -7.19 -19.11 10.71
N HIS A 369 -7.16 -18.13 11.62
CA HIS A 369 -6.19 -18.09 12.73
C HIS A 369 -6.91 -18.14 14.09
N LEU A 370 -7.00 -19.35 14.65
CA LEU A 370 -7.76 -19.61 15.88
C LEU A 370 -7.08 -19.02 17.11
N GLU A 371 -5.76 -19.16 17.21
CA GLU A 371 -4.99 -18.77 18.38
C GLU A 371 -4.79 -17.24 18.45
N PRO A 372 -4.68 -16.66 19.64
CA PRO A 372 -4.26 -15.26 19.78
C PRO A 372 -2.84 -15.02 19.22
N PHE A 373 -2.62 -13.90 18.53
CA PHE A 373 -1.27 -13.46 18.16
C PHE A 373 -0.48 -12.97 19.39
N ASP A 374 0.86 -13.08 19.38
CA ASP A 374 1.75 -12.56 20.45
C ASP A 374 1.93 -11.02 20.39
N LEU A 375 0.82 -10.28 20.42
CA LEU A 375 0.81 -8.82 20.43
C LEU A 375 1.03 -8.27 21.84
N ARG A 376 2.29 -8.08 22.22
CA ARG A 376 2.68 -7.53 23.55
C ARG A 376 2.90 -6.02 23.55
N TYR A 377 3.22 -5.46 22.38
CA TYR A 377 3.61 -4.06 22.24
C TYR A 377 2.68 -3.36 21.24
N VAL A 378 2.26 -2.17 21.60
CA VAL A 378 1.55 -1.25 20.72
C VAL A 378 2.15 0.14 20.82
N ALA A 379 2.02 0.93 19.77
CA ALA A 379 2.42 2.33 19.73
C ALA A 379 1.18 3.20 19.51
N ILE A 380 1.01 4.20 20.37
CA ILE A 380 -0.09 5.16 20.31
C ILE A 380 0.37 6.32 19.44
N GLY A 381 -0.09 6.33 18.18
CA GLY A 381 0.24 7.38 17.22
C GLY A 381 1.65 7.27 16.61
N ASN A 382 2.03 8.30 15.86
CA ASN A 382 3.30 8.43 15.17
C ASN A 382 3.74 9.90 15.19
N GLU A 383 4.93 10.18 15.73
CA GLU A 383 5.55 11.53 15.71
C GLU A 383 4.69 12.69 16.28
N ASP A 384 3.75 12.39 17.17
CA ASP A 384 2.73 13.33 17.63
C ASP A 384 3.21 14.40 18.65
N CYS A 385 4.47 14.39 19.06
CA CYS A 385 5.00 15.16 20.20
C CYS A 385 4.70 16.68 20.15
N ASN A 386 4.49 17.24 18.96
CA ASN A 386 4.25 18.67 18.75
C ASN A 386 2.76 19.05 18.63
N TYR A 387 1.86 18.06 18.62
CA TYR A 387 0.42 18.29 18.45
C TYR A 387 -0.23 18.63 19.79
N SER A 388 -0.91 19.78 19.85
CA SER A 388 -1.47 20.34 21.09
C SER A 388 -2.53 19.47 21.78
N LYS A 389 -3.19 18.58 21.02
CA LYS A 389 -4.24 17.66 21.45
C LYS A 389 -3.70 16.26 21.81
N TYR A 390 -2.41 15.99 21.59
CA TYR A 390 -1.73 14.79 22.07
C TYR A 390 -1.40 14.95 23.57
N ARG A 391 -2.23 14.37 24.45
CA ARG A 391 -2.14 14.54 25.90
C ARG A 391 -2.44 13.26 26.68
#